data_AF-A0A2D4ML40-F1
#
_entry.id   AF-A0A2D4ML40-F1
#
_cell.length_a   1.000
_cell.length_b   1.000
_cell.length_c   1.000
_cell.angle_alpha   90.00
_cell.angle_beta   90.00
_cell.angle_gamma   90.00
#
_symmetry.space_group_name_H-M   'P 1'
#
loop_
_entity.id
_entity.type
_entity.pdbx_description
1 polymer ?
#
loop_
_entity_poly.entity_id
_entity_poly.type
_entity_poly.pdbx_seq_one_letter_code
_entity_poly.pdbx_strand_id
1 'polypeptide(L)'
;MAQGLRLALALLALTFAGPQEAGSEQELRFKPPPSQRPVRLFTEDELARYDGRKEDEPIYIAVKGVVFDVTSGKEFYGKGAPYNALAGKDSTRSVAKMSLDPADLTYDTVRK
;
A
#
# COMPACT_ATOMS: atom_id res chain seq x y z
N MET A 1 32.90 44.29 -37.48
CA MET A 1 32.16 44.19 -36.19
C MET A 1 31.06 43.10 -36.22
N ALA A 2 31.22 42.00 -36.95
CA ALA A 2 30.18 40.96 -37.10
C ALA A 2 30.62 39.54 -36.67
N GLN A 3 31.86 39.37 -36.21
CA GLN A 3 32.39 38.06 -35.77
C GLN A 3 32.14 37.78 -34.27
N GLY A 4 32.03 38.83 -33.43
CA GLY A 4 31.82 38.65 -31.98
C GLY A 4 30.43 38.11 -31.60
N LEU A 5 29.40 38.41 -32.41
CA LEU A 5 28.03 37.99 -32.14
C LEU A 5 27.82 36.47 -32.37
N ARG A 6 28.60 35.85 -33.27
CA ARG A 6 28.51 34.41 -33.54
C ARG A 6 29.18 33.57 -32.45
N LEU A 7 30.28 34.06 -31.86
CA LEU A 7 30.89 33.41 -30.68
C LEU A 7 30.01 33.55 -29.44
N ALA A 8 29.37 34.70 -29.24
CA ALA A 8 28.44 34.91 -28.12
C ALA A 8 27.20 34.01 -28.21
N LEU A 9 26.62 33.83 -29.42
CA LEU A 9 25.52 32.87 -29.61
C LEU A 9 25.96 31.41 -29.45
N ALA A 10 27.17 31.06 -29.89
CA ALA A 10 27.69 29.70 -29.75
C ALA A 10 27.92 29.31 -28.28
N LEU A 11 28.39 30.26 -27.45
CA LEU A 11 28.53 30.06 -26.00
C LEU A 11 27.17 29.96 -25.30
N LEU A 12 26.17 30.74 -25.72
CA LEU A 12 24.82 30.64 -25.18
C LEU A 12 24.17 29.27 -25.51
N ALA A 13 24.38 28.76 -26.73
CA ALA A 13 23.87 27.46 -27.15
C ALA A 13 24.46 26.28 -26.36
N LEU A 14 25.74 26.36 -25.97
CA LEU A 14 26.41 25.35 -25.14
C LEU A 14 25.88 25.30 -23.69
N THR A 15 25.30 26.39 -23.18
CA THR A 15 24.67 26.39 -21.84
C THR A 15 23.24 25.84 -21.83
N PHE A 16 22.53 25.90 -22.97
CA PHE A 16 21.16 25.38 -23.11
C PHE A 16 21.11 23.94 -23.66
N ALA A 17 22.17 23.47 -24.30
CA ALA A 17 22.31 22.08 -24.74
C ALA A 17 22.96 21.22 -23.64
N GLY A 18 22.42 21.28 -22.43
CA GLY A 18 22.67 20.20 -21.45
C GLY A 18 22.09 18.89 -22.00
N PRO A 19 22.68 17.72 -21.68
CA PRO A 19 22.14 16.44 -22.08
C PRO A 19 20.67 16.39 -21.64
N GLN A 20 19.78 16.33 -22.63
CA GLN A 20 18.38 16.03 -22.43
C GLN A 20 18.37 14.64 -21.82
N GLU A 21 18.25 14.58 -20.49
CA GLU A 21 17.93 13.37 -19.76
C GLU A 21 16.63 12.87 -20.39
N ALA A 22 16.79 11.94 -21.33
CA ALA A 22 15.69 11.20 -21.90
C ALA A 22 15.12 10.43 -20.74
N GLY A 23 14.12 11.03 -20.09
CA GLY A 23 13.35 10.41 -19.02
C GLY A 23 12.94 9.06 -19.55
N SER A 24 13.55 8.01 -18.98
CA SER A 24 13.25 6.65 -19.34
C SER A 24 11.77 6.49 -19.03
N GLU A 25 10.95 6.41 -20.07
CA GLU A 25 9.58 5.96 -19.95
C GLU A 25 9.67 4.63 -19.21
N GLN A 26 9.20 4.61 -17.96
CA GLN A 26 9.01 3.35 -17.26
C GLN A 26 7.88 2.67 -18.00
N GLU A 27 8.25 1.93 -19.04
CA GLU A 27 7.41 0.93 -19.67
C GLU A 27 6.85 0.11 -18.51
N LEU A 28 5.55 0.27 -18.24
CA LEU A 28 4.82 -0.46 -17.22
C LEU A 28 4.82 -1.92 -17.64
N ARG A 29 5.96 -2.58 -17.43
CA ARG A 29 6.18 -3.97 -17.78
C ARG A 29 5.27 -4.77 -16.87
N PHE A 30 4.11 -5.12 -17.39
CA PHE A 30 3.15 -5.98 -16.71
C PHE A 30 3.86 -7.32 -16.46
N LYS A 31 4.41 -7.47 -15.26
CA LYS A 31 4.88 -8.76 -14.79
C LYS A 31 3.65 -9.65 -14.73
N PRO A 32 3.63 -10.81 -15.43
CA PRO A 32 2.54 -11.74 -15.30
C PRO A 32 2.37 -12.05 -13.81
N PRO A 33 1.12 -12.15 -13.32
CA PRO A 33 0.88 -12.39 -11.91
C PRO A 33 1.68 -13.64 -11.51
N PRO A 34 2.43 -13.59 -10.40
CA PRO A 34 3.18 -14.74 -9.93
C PRO A 34 2.22 -15.93 -9.84
N SER A 35 2.71 -17.13 -10.19
CA SER A 35 1.95 -18.38 -10.14
C SER A 35 1.06 -18.40 -8.90
N GLN A 36 -0.25 -18.45 -9.10
CA GLN A 36 -1.23 -18.22 -8.04
C GLN A 36 -0.93 -19.18 -6.88
N ARG A 37 -0.44 -18.62 -5.76
CA ARG A 37 -0.36 -19.39 -4.51
C ARG A 37 -1.78 -19.89 -4.23
N PRO A 38 -1.96 -21.13 -3.75
CA PRO A 38 -3.29 -21.61 -3.41
C PRO A 38 -3.97 -20.61 -2.46
N VAL A 39 -5.16 -20.16 -2.85
CA VAL A 39 -5.93 -19.19 -2.06
C VAL A 39 -6.37 -19.90 -0.79
N ARG A 40 -5.94 -19.41 0.37
CA ARG A 40 -6.39 -19.91 1.66
C ARG A 40 -7.70 -19.23 2.02
N LEU A 41 -8.72 -20.04 2.33
CA LEU A 41 -9.98 -19.56 2.91
C LEU A 41 -9.84 -19.46 4.42
N PHE A 42 -10.54 -18.50 5.00
CA PHE A 42 -10.61 -18.28 6.43
C PHE A 42 -12.07 -18.16 6.85
N THR A 43 -12.41 -18.87 7.92
CA THR A 43 -13.59 -18.54 8.74
C THR A 43 -13.28 -17.35 9.66
N GLU A 44 -14.32 -16.72 10.20
CA GLU A 44 -14.14 -15.60 11.15
C GLU A 44 -13.37 -16.05 12.41
N ASP A 45 -13.67 -17.22 12.95
CA ASP A 45 -12.98 -17.81 14.10
C ASP A 45 -11.50 -18.11 13.83
N GLU A 46 -11.17 -18.52 12.61
CA GLU A 46 -9.78 -18.72 12.21
C GLU A 46 -9.05 -17.38 12.06
N LEU A 47 -9.69 -16.38 11.45
CA LEU A 47 -9.12 -15.05 11.29
C LEU A 47 -8.86 -14.40 12.65
N ALA A 48 -9.77 -14.57 13.61
CA ALA A 48 -9.67 -14.04 14.97
C ALA A 48 -8.43 -14.49 15.76
N ARG A 49 -7.77 -15.57 15.34
CA ARG A 49 -6.53 -16.04 15.95
C ARG A 49 -5.32 -15.16 15.62
N TYR A 50 -5.39 -14.41 14.52
CA TYR A 50 -4.30 -13.61 13.96
C TYR A 50 -4.49 -12.11 14.27
N ASP A 51 -4.80 -11.81 15.53
CA ASP A 51 -5.12 -10.46 16.05
C ASP A 51 -3.88 -9.63 16.43
N GLY A 52 -2.68 -10.15 16.19
CA GLY A 52 -1.41 -9.49 16.52
C GLY A 52 -1.09 -9.41 18.00
N ARG A 53 -1.76 -10.18 18.88
CA ARG A 53 -1.41 -10.27 20.30
C ARG A 53 -0.16 -11.07 20.59
N LYS A 54 0.16 -12.04 19.73
CA LYS A 54 1.36 -12.88 19.84
C LYS A 54 2.41 -12.37 18.87
N GLU A 55 3.61 -12.15 19.39
CA GLU A 55 4.71 -11.55 18.64
C GLU A 55 5.21 -12.44 17.49
N ASP A 56 5.06 -13.76 17.63
CA ASP A 56 5.56 -14.78 16.70
C ASP A 56 4.50 -15.27 15.69
N GLU A 57 3.28 -14.74 15.74
CA GLU A 57 2.21 -15.09 14.81
C GLU A 57 1.99 -13.98 13.78
N PRO A 58 1.57 -14.34 12.55
CA PRO A 58 1.24 -13.34 11.55
C PRO A 58 -0.02 -12.56 11.96
N ILE A 59 -0.16 -11.35 11.41
CA ILE A 59 -1.26 -10.44 11.68
C ILE A 59 -2.10 -10.33 10.42
N TYR A 60 -3.40 -10.64 10.54
CA TYR A 60 -4.32 -10.62 9.40
C TYR A 60 -5.46 -9.63 9.62
N ILE A 61 -5.88 -9.00 8.53
CA ILE A 61 -7.11 -8.20 8.45
C ILE A 61 -7.92 -8.68 7.26
N ALA A 62 -9.25 -8.67 7.34
CA ALA A 62 -10.10 -8.85 6.18
C ALA A 62 -10.72 -7.52 5.74
N VAL A 63 -10.71 -7.27 4.43
CA VAL A 63 -11.40 -6.14 3.80
C VAL A 63 -12.08 -6.64 2.54
N LYS A 64 -13.39 -6.41 2.45
CA LYS A 64 -14.27 -6.87 1.38
C LYS A 64 -14.16 -8.38 1.13
N GLY A 65 -14.08 -9.17 2.21
CA GLY A 65 -13.90 -10.62 2.15
C GLY A 65 -12.52 -11.11 1.70
N VAL A 66 -11.54 -10.21 1.49
CA VAL A 66 -10.16 -10.57 1.16
C VAL A 66 -9.29 -10.43 2.41
N VAL A 67 -8.56 -11.48 2.74
CA VAL A 67 -7.63 -11.50 3.88
C VAL A 67 -6.26 -10.99 3.42
N PHE A 68 -5.75 -9.99 4.13
CA PHE A 68 -4.44 -9.37 3.91
C PHE A 68 -3.48 -9.74 5.04
N ASP A 69 -2.26 -10.11 4.67
CA ASP A 69 -1.14 -10.21 5.59
C ASP A 69 -0.55 -8.84 5.84
N VAL A 70 -0.72 -8.34 7.07
CA VAL A 70 -0.22 -7.03 7.52
C VAL A 70 0.88 -7.17 8.56
N THR A 71 1.52 -8.35 8.65
CA THR A 71 2.58 -8.64 9.61
C THR A 71 3.76 -7.67 9.48
N SER A 72 4.06 -7.20 8.26
CA SER A 72 5.13 -6.22 8.04
C SER A 72 4.84 -4.83 8.63
N GLY A 73 3.58 -4.52 8.95
CA GLY A 73 3.14 -3.26 9.56
C GLY A 73 2.79 -3.41 11.05
N LYS A 74 3.55 -4.22 11.78
CA LYS A 74 3.29 -4.55 13.19
C LYS A 74 3.25 -3.32 14.10
N GLU A 75 3.97 -2.26 13.76
CA GLU A 75 3.91 -0.96 14.42
C GLU A 75 2.53 -0.28 14.34
N PHE A 76 1.69 -0.71 13.40
CA PHE A 76 0.32 -0.21 13.21
C PHE A 76 -0.75 -1.20 13.68
N TYR A 77 -0.55 -2.50 13.44
CA TYR A 77 -1.56 -3.54 13.68
C TYR A 77 -1.24 -4.46 14.86
N GLY A 78 -0.02 -4.45 15.39
CA GLY A 78 0.40 -5.27 16.53
C GLY A 78 -0.25 -4.85 17.84
N LYS A 79 -0.08 -5.65 18.90
CA LYS A 79 -0.66 -5.38 20.21
C LYS A 79 -0.36 -3.97 20.72
N GLY A 80 -1.42 -3.20 21.00
CA GLY A 80 -1.30 -1.83 21.51
C GLY A 80 -0.99 -0.77 20.46
N ALA A 81 -0.83 -1.16 19.20
CA ALA A 81 -0.68 -0.23 18.09
C ALA A 81 -2.02 0.44 17.72
N PRO A 82 -2.00 1.61 17.05
CA PRO A 82 -3.20 2.42 16.80
C PRO A 82 -4.32 1.70 16.03
N TYR A 83 -3.98 0.76 15.14
CA TYR A 83 -4.92 0.03 14.30
C TYR A 83 -5.08 -1.44 14.71
N ASN A 84 -4.61 -1.84 15.89
CA ASN A 84 -4.77 -3.21 16.40
C ASN A 84 -6.24 -3.64 16.49
N ALA A 85 -7.16 -2.69 16.69
CA ALA A 85 -8.60 -2.96 16.72
C ALA A 85 -9.14 -3.62 15.43
N LEU A 86 -8.44 -3.45 14.30
CA LEU A 86 -8.82 -4.01 12.99
C LEU A 86 -8.30 -5.45 12.79
N ALA A 87 -7.31 -5.88 13.58
CA ALA A 87 -6.66 -7.17 13.45
C ALA A 87 -7.60 -8.34 13.81
N GLY A 88 -7.46 -9.45 13.10
CA GLY A 88 -8.20 -10.68 13.32
C GLY A 88 -9.70 -10.59 13.04
N LYS A 89 -10.15 -9.66 12.18
CA LYS A 89 -11.56 -9.52 11.83
C LYS A 89 -11.75 -8.93 10.44
N ASP A 90 -12.96 -9.07 9.91
CA ASP A 90 -13.37 -8.31 8.74
C ASP A 90 -13.74 -6.87 9.15
N SER A 91 -12.87 -5.96 8.72
CA SER A 91 -12.88 -4.54 9.04
C SER A 91 -13.39 -3.69 7.86
N THR A 92 -14.13 -4.30 6.93
CA THR A 92 -14.63 -3.61 5.72
C THR A 92 -15.33 -2.30 6.06
N ARG A 93 -16.23 -2.31 7.05
CA ARG A 93 -16.99 -1.12 7.43
C ARG A 93 -16.12 -0.08 8.10
N SER A 94 -15.26 -0.47 9.04
CA SER A 94 -14.29 0.41 9.71
C SER A 94 -13.45 1.18 8.70
N VAL A 95 -12.89 0.46 7.73
CA VAL A 95 -12.04 1.02 6.67
C VAL A 95 -12.85 1.93 5.76
N ALA A 96 -14.06 1.52 5.37
CA ALA A 96 -14.94 2.34 4.52
C ALA A 96 -15.39 3.64 5.20
N LYS A 97 -15.63 3.60 6.52
CA LYS A 97 -16.07 4.76 7.32
C LYS A 97 -14.94 5.59 7.90
N MET A 98 -13.69 5.13 7.78
CA MET A 98 -12.54 5.72 8.47
C MET A 98 -12.76 5.80 9.99
N SER A 99 -13.35 4.76 10.58
CA SER A 99 -13.76 4.73 11.99
C SER A 99 -13.15 3.53 12.72
N LEU A 100 -12.70 3.76 13.96
CA LEU A 100 -12.25 2.71 14.88
C LEU A 100 -13.26 2.47 16.02
N ASP A 101 -14.46 3.05 15.91
CA ASP A 101 -15.49 2.85 16.91
C ASP A 101 -15.87 1.37 16.99
N PRO A 102 -16.04 0.78 18.18
CA PRO A 102 -16.37 -0.65 18.33
C PRO A 102 -17.62 -1.10 17.55
N ALA A 103 -18.56 -0.18 17.31
CA ALA A 103 -19.78 -0.46 16.53
C ALA A 103 -19.52 -0.61 15.02
N ASP A 104 -18.40 -0.08 14.51
CA ASP A 104 -18.03 -0.15 13.09
C ASP A 104 -17.02 -1.27 12.79
N LEU A 105 -16.43 -1.91 13.81
CA LEU A 105 -15.51 -3.05 13.73
C LEU A 105 -16.20 -4.36 13.29
N THR A 106 -16.87 -4.32 12.16
CA THR A 106 -17.62 -5.44 11.57
C THR A 106 -17.61 -5.35 10.04
N TYR A 107 -17.97 -6.44 9.37
CA TYR A 107 -18.23 -6.45 7.94
C TYR A 107 -19.65 -5.97 7.60
N ASP A 108 -20.58 -6.06 8.56
CA ASP A 108 -22.01 -5.88 8.33
C ASP A 108 -22.48 -4.42 8.47
N THR A 109 -23.41 -4.02 7.61
CA THR A 109 -24.08 -2.71 7.64
C THR A 109 -25.30 -2.68 8.56
N VAL A 110 -25.86 -3.83 8.95
CA VAL A 110 -27.18 -3.91 9.60
C VAL A 110 -27.14 -4.70 10.92
N ARG A 111 -26.58 -4.13 11.99
CA ARG A 111 -26.93 -4.63 13.34
C ARG A 111 -28.39 -4.27 13.62
N LYS A 112 -29.24 -5.30 13.75
CA LYS A 112 -30.52 -5.20 14.47
C LYS A 112 -30.26 -5.00 15.96
#